data_AF-A0AAV4PR55-F1
#
_entry.id   AF-A0AAV4PR55-F1
#
_cell.length_a   1.000
_cell.length_b   1.000
_cell.length_c   1.000
_cell.angle_alpha   90.00
_cell.angle_beta   90.00
_cell.angle_gamma   90.00
#
_symmetry.space_group_name_H-M   'P 1'
#
loop_
_entity.id
_entity.type
_entity.pdbx_description
1 polymer ?
#
loop_
_entity_poly.entity_id
_entity_poly.type
_entity_poly.pdbx_seq_one_letter_code
_entity_poly.pdbx_strand_id
1 'polypeptide(L)'
;MACDPSQHADLAAVVMQEGLAHVCLVTSSMTIIRAKIDVNIPRKRKGMCAQHDKGLERFFDSVYQAVNRHVNFDIVKCVLIASPGFVKDQFYEYMLQQAVKTDNKIILENKGLFVLVHSSSGFKHSLKEVLADPAIANKLADTKAAGEVKCLEQFYTMLMNEPNKAFYGVKHVLKANEAQAIDTLLISDKLFRCNDIAKRKCFVELVDNVRESGGEVKMFSSLHPSGEQLDQLSGLAALLRFPMEELDEEENDSSDDE
;
A
#
# COMPACT_ATOMS: atom_id res chain seq x y z
N MET A 1 -2.87 -15.68 18.92
CA MET A 1 -3.54 -16.01 17.63
C MET A 1 -3.29 -14.98 16.52
N ALA A 2 -2.52 -13.88 16.73
CA ALA A 2 -2.30 -12.82 15.74
C ALA A 2 -0.96 -12.90 14.95
N CYS A 3 -0.23 -14.02 15.01
CA CYS A 3 1.19 -14.04 14.63
C CYS A 3 1.54 -14.72 13.30
N ASP A 4 0.58 -15.27 12.54
CA ASP A 4 0.91 -15.77 11.20
C ASP A 4 0.29 -14.88 10.10
N PRO A 5 1.10 -14.03 9.43
CA PRO A 5 0.61 -13.16 8.37
C PRO A 5 0.14 -13.93 7.14
N SER A 6 0.50 -15.22 7.01
CA SER A 6 0.05 -16.06 5.91
C SER A 6 -1.42 -16.48 6.05
N GLN A 7 -1.95 -16.49 7.28
CA GLN A 7 -3.32 -16.91 7.57
C GLN A 7 -4.34 -15.77 7.63
N HIS A 8 -3.86 -14.52 7.59
CA HIS A 8 -4.69 -13.30 7.61
C HIS A 8 -4.43 -12.39 6.40
N ALA A 9 -3.83 -12.94 5.33
CA ALA A 9 -3.59 -12.20 4.11
C ALA A 9 -4.90 -12.08 3.31
N ASP A 10 -5.45 -10.88 3.24
CA ASP A 10 -6.64 -10.59 2.43
C ASP A 10 -6.30 -10.61 0.93
N LEU A 11 -5.07 -10.19 0.59
CA LEU A 11 -4.64 -9.94 -0.79
C LEU A 11 -3.20 -10.39 -1.00
N ALA A 12 -2.94 -11.09 -2.11
CA ALA A 12 -1.60 -11.32 -2.61
C ALA A 12 -1.34 -10.40 -3.80
N ALA A 13 -0.18 -9.75 -3.84
CA ALA A 13 0.20 -8.86 -4.92
C ALA A 13 1.59 -9.22 -5.43
N VAL A 14 1.69 -9.51 -6.72
CA VAL A 14 2.93 -9.81 -7.43
C VAL A 14 3.22 -8.63 -8.33
N VAL A 15 4.18 -7.80 -7.91
CA VAL A 15 4.67 -6.67 -8.72
C VAL A 15 5.92 -7.13 -9.45
N MET A 16 5.96 -6.94 -10.75
CA MET A 16 7.04 -7.44 -11.60
C MET A 16 7.49 -6.42 -12.63
N GLN A 17 8.75 -6.54 -13.02
CA GLN A 17 9.41 -5.88 -14.13
C GLN A 17 10.38 -6.90 -14.76
N GLU A 18 10.87 -6.66 -15.97
CA GLU A 18 11.89 -7.51 -16.58
C GLU A 18 13.11 -7.64 -15.66
N GLY A 19 13.27 -8.82 -15.06
CA GLY A 19 14.38 -9.17 -14.17
C GLY A 19 14.17 -8.89 -12.69
N LEU A 20 13.06 -8.29 -12.28
CA LEU A 20 12.74 -8.04 -10.88
C LEU A 20 11.29 -8.40 -10.57
N ALA A 21 11.05 -9.18 -9.52
CA ALA A 21 9.71 -9.41 -9.01
C ALA A 21 9.68 -9.34 -7.48
N HIS A 22 8.58 -8.79 -6.97
CA HIS A 22 8.26 -8.69 -5.57
C HIS A 22 6.92 -9.39 -5.31
N VAL A 23 6.96 -10.49 -4.57
CA VAL A 23 5.76 -11.18 -4.08
C VAL A 23 5.44 -10.63 -2.70
N CYS A 24 4.32 -9.92 -2.61
CA CYS A 24 3.86 -9.25 -1.42
C CYS A 24 2.55 -9.87 -0.94
N LEU A 25 2.41 -10.00 0.38
CA LEU A 25 1.13 -10.27 1.03
C LEU A 25 0.67 -8.98 1.69
N VAL A 26 -0.50 -8.52 1.28
CA VAL A 26 -1.19 -7.37 1.86
C VAL A 26 -2.22 -7.92 2.83
N THR A 27 -1.96 -7.69 4.11
CA THR A 27 -2.93 -7.91 5.17
C THR A 27 -3.67 -6.60 5.44
N SER A 28 -4.76 -6.66 6.18
CA SER A 28 -5.50 -5.46 6.63
C SER A 28 -4.68 -4.40 7.38
N SER A 29 -3.46 -4.70 7.85
CA SER A 29 -2.66 -3.74 8.64
C SER A 29 -1.20 -3.64 8.26
N MET A 30 -0.68 -4.52 7.41
CA MET A 30 0.72 -4.46 6.98
C MET A 30 0.91 -5.09 5.61
N THR A 31 1.90 -4.60 4.88
CA THR A 31 2.33 -5.15 3.60
C THR A 31 3.68 -5.82 3.79
N ILE A 32 3.72 -7.15 3.64
CA ILE A 32 4.94 -7.94 3.83
C ILE A 32 5.46 -8.41 2.48
N ILE A 33 6.72 -8.13 2.20
CA ILE A 33 7.43 -8.74 1.08
C ILE A 33 7.86 -10.14 1.50
N ARG A 34 7.31 -11.17 0.85
CA ARG A 34 7.64 -12.58 1.13
C ARG A 34 8.83 -13.06 0.31
N ALA A 35 8.88 -12.64 -0.95
CA ALA A 35 9.98 -12.97 -1.84
C ALA A 35 10.36 -11.76 -2.70
N LYS A 36 11.67 -11.53 -2.82
CA LYS A 36 12.28 -10.68 -3.82
C LYS A 36 13.05 -11.58 -4.77
N ILE A 37 12.72 -11.52 -6.04
CA ILE A 37 13.39 -12.27 -7.11
C ILE A 37 14.09 -11.25 -7.98
N ASP A 38 15.40 -11.41 -8.11
CA ASP A 38 16.26 -10.54 -8.91
C ASP A 38 17.08 -11.44 -9.86
N VAL A 39 16.82 -11.32 -11.15
CA VAL A 39 17.42 -12.12 -12.21
C VAL A 39 17.90 -11.19 -13.30
N ASN A 40 19.18 -11.25 -13.62
CA ASN A 40 19.73 -10.45 -14.72
C ASN A 40 19.30 -11.03 -16.08
N ILE A 41 18.37 -10.36 -16.77
CA ILE A 41 17.91 -10.74 -18.10
C ILE A 41 18.82 -10.10 -19.17
N PRO A 42 19.49 -10.89 -20.02
CA PRO A 42 20.36 -10.35 -21.07
C PRO A 42 19.54 -9.54 -22.07
N ARG A 43 19.94 -8.30 -22.37
CA ARG A 43 19.25 -7.45 -23.36
C ARG A 43 19.17 -8.12 -24.74
N LYS A 44 18.06 -7.90 -25.45
CA LYS A 44 17.88 -8.36 -26.83
C LYS A 44 18.97 -7.75 -27.74
N ARG A 45 19.83 -8.61 -28.27
CA ARG A 45 20.83 -8.26 -29.30
C ARG A 45 20.47 -8.94 -30.62
N LYS A 46 20.77 -8.28 -31.74
CA LYS A 46 20.53 -8.80 -33.09
C LYS A 46 21.31 -10.11 -33.25
N GLY A 47 20.61 -11.24 -33.38
CA GLY A 47 21.18 -12.59 -33.48
C GLY A 47 21.16 -13.44 -32.20
N MET A 48 20.90 -12.87 -31.02
CA MET A 48 20.96 -13.58 -29.72
C MET A 48 19.64 -13.49 -28.92
N CYS A 49 18.50 -13.53 -29.61
CA CYS A 49 17.17 -13.44 -28.97
C CYS A 49 16.86 -14.67 -28.10
N ALA A 50 17.33 -15.86 -28.48
CA ALA A 50 17.08 -17.10 -27.73
C ALA A 50 17.62 -17.08 -26.29
N GLN A 51 18.70 -16.35 -26.01
CA GLN A 51 19.23 -16.22 -24.65
C GLN A 51 18.36 -15.33 -23.77
N HIS A 52 17.78 -14.28 -24.35
CA HIS A 52 16.84 -13.41 -23.66
C HIS A 52 15.59 -14.20 -23.27
N ASP A 53 15.00 -14.92 -24.22
CA ASP A 53 13.75 -15.65 -24.00
C ASP A 53 13.92 -16.77 -22.96
N LYS A 54 15.06 -17.48 -22.99
CA LYS A 54 15.42 -18.46 -21.96
C LYS A 54 15.65 -17.83 -20.58
N GLY A 55 16.18 -16.61 -20.52
CA GLY A 55 16.34 -15.86 -19.28
C GLY A 55 14.99 -15.46 -18.68
N LEU A 56 14.07 -15.03 -19.54
CA LEU A 56 12.71 -14.64 -19.18
C LEU A 56 11.88 -15.84 -18.70
N GLU A 57 12.01 -16.99 -19.36
CA GLU A 57 11.36 -18.24 -18.92
C GLU A 57 11.84 -18.68 -17.51
N ARG A 58 13.15 -18.60 -17.24
CA ARG A 58 13.71 -18.89 -15.90
C ARG A 58 13.22 -17.92 -14.83
N PHE A 59 13.07 -16.64 -15.20
CA PHE A 59 12.52 -15.63 -14.33
C PHE A 59 11.06 -15.96 -13.98
N PHE A 60 10.23 -16.28 -14.97
CA PHE A 60 8.84 -16.69 -14.73
C PHE A 60 8.71 -17.96 -13.90
N ASP A 61 9.56 -18.96 -14.12
CA ASP A 61 9.58 -20.17 -13.27
C ASP A 61 9.91 -19.84 -11.82
N SER A 62 10.88 -18.94 -11.59
CA SER A 62 11.24 -18.49 -10.24
C SER A 62 10.08 -17.76 -9.55
N VAL A 63 9.35 -16.92 -10.28
CA VAL A 63 8.16 -16.21 -9.77
C VAL A 63 7.02 -17.19 -9.47
N TYR A 64 6.76 -18.13 -10.38
CA TYR A 64 5.75 -19.17 -10.21
C TYR A 64 6.00 -20.00 -8.94
N GLN A 65 7.25 -20.42 -8.71
CA GLN A 65 7.62 -21.15 -7.51
C GLN A 65 7.44 -20.31 -6.23
N ALA A 66 7.77 -19.02 -6.27
CA ALA A 66 7.60 -18.15 -5.11
C ALA A 66 6.11 -17.92 -4.77
N VAL A 67 5.26 -17.76 -5.79
CA VAL A 67 3.80 -17.64 -5.60
C VAL A 67 3.26 -18.91 -4.95
N ASN A 68 3.61 -20.09 -5.45
CA ASN A 68 3.16 -21.37 -4.87
C ASN A 68 3.63 -21.59 -3.43
N ARG A 69 4.83 -21.11 -3.07
CA ARG A 69 5.38 -21.28 -1.71
C ARG A 69 4.78 -20.33 -0.69
N HIS A 70 4.43 -19.11 -1.10
CA HIS A 70 4.10 -18.02 -0.18
C HIS A 70 2.64 -17.60 -0.20
N VAL A 71 1.89 -17.92 -1.26
CA VAL A 71 0.48 -17.56 -1.39
C VAL A 71 -0.38 -18.77 -1.06
N ASN A 72 -1.22 -18.64 -0.03
CA ASN A 72 -2.27 -19.61 0.26
C ASN A 72 -3.57 -19.15 -0.42
N PHE A 73 -3.97 -19.86 -1.47
CA PHE A 73 -5.13 -19.50 -2.29
C PHE A 73 -6.48 -19.71 -1.60
N ASP A 74 -6.53 -20.50 -0.53
CA ASP A 74 -7.79 -20.73 0.22
C ASP A 74 -8.17 -19.53 1.10
N ILE A 75 -7.18 -18.71 1.47
CA ILE A 75 -7.33 -17.59 2.41
C ILE A 75 -7.41 -16.26 1.66
N VAL A 76 -6.64 -16.14 0.58
CA VAL A 76 -6.50 -14.90 -0.18
C VAL A 76 -7.73 -14.67 -1.06
N LYS A 77 -8.33 -13.48 -0.95
CA LYS A 77 -9.54 -13.11 -1.73
C LYS A 77 -9.24 -12.83 -3.19
N CYS A 78 -8.07 -12.25 -3.50
CA CYS A 78 -7.63 -12.06 -4.88
C CYS A 78 -6.11 -11.96 -4.98
N VAL A 79 -5.59 -12.27 -6.18
CA VAL A 79 -4.17 -12.23 -6.51
C VAL A 79 -3.95 -11.18 -7.60
N LEU A 80 -3.26 -10.10 -7.26
CA LEU A 80 -2.92 -9.05 -8.22
C LEU A 80 -1.60 -9.40 -8.92
N ILE A 81 -1.58 -9.27 -10.23
CA ILE A 81 -0.39 -9.37 -11.06
C ILE A 81 -0.20 -8.00 -11.73
N ALA A 82 0.83 -7.29 -11.30
CA ALA A 82 1.08 -5.92 -11.70
C ALA A 82 2.42 -5.77 -12.39
N SER A 83 2.46 -5.17 -13.57
CA SER A 83 3.71 -4.92 -14.31
C SER A 83 3.65 -3.69 -15.21
N PRO A 84 4.79 -3.04 -15.50
CA PRO A 84 4.88 -2.14 -16.63
C PRO A 84 4.84 -2.92 -17.94
N GLY A 85 3.98 -2.49 -18.87
CA GLY A 85 3.85 -3.11 -20.19
C GLY A 85 3.19 -4.50 -20.17
N PHE A 86 3.70 -5.41 -21.00
CA PHE A 86 3.06 -6.70 -21.33
C PHE A 86 3.56 -7.89 -20.49
N VAL A 87 4.45 -7.66 -19.53
CA VAL A 87 5.08 -8.74 -18.74
C VAL A 87 4.04 -9.51 -17.93
N LYS A 88 3.04 -8.82 -17.35
CA LYS A 88 1.91 -9.42 -16.62
C LYS A 88 1.12 -10.40 -17.47
N ASP A 89 0.89 -10.07 -18.74
CA ASP A 89 0.07 -10.88 -19.65
C ASP A 89 0.83 -12.14 -20.05
N GLN A 90 2.12 -11.98 -20.39
CA GLN A 90 3.03 -13.09 -20.68
C GLN A 90 3.22 -14.02 -19.47
N PHE A 91 3.37 -13.46 -18.27
CA PHE A 91 3.50 -14.25 -17.04
C PHE A 91 2.21 -15.00 -16.73
N TYR A 92 1.04 -14.36 -16.90
CA TYR A 92 -0.25 -14.99 -16.69
C TYR A 92 -0.47 -16.18 -17.63
N GLU A 93 -0.16 -16.02 -18.92
CA GLU A 93 -0.19 -17.13 -19.89
C GLU A 93 0.78 -18.25 -19.49
N TYR A 94 2.02 -17.91 -19.12
CA TYR A 94 3.02 -18.89 -18.67
C TYR A 94 2.57 -19.66 -17.43
N MET A 95 2.00 -18.96 -16.45
CA MET A 95 1.48 -19.56 -15.21
C MET A 95 0.34 -20.53 -15.50
N LEU A 96 -0.59 -20.19 -16.41
CA LEU A 96 -1.66 -21.09 -16.83
C LEU A 96 -1.13 -22.33 -17.55
N GLN A 97 -0.15 -22.16 -18.45
CA GLN A 97 0.48 -23.29 -19.14
C GLN A 97 1.20 -24.22 -18.16
N GLN A 98 1.90 -23.68 -17.17
CA GLN A 98 2.57 -24.51 -16.16
C GLN A 98 1.61 -25.16 -15.17
N ALA A 99 0.51 -24.50 -14.82
CA ALA A 99 -0.53 -25.10 -13.99
C ALA A 99 -1.14 -26.34 -14.68
N VAL A 100 -1.34 -26.29 -16.01
CA VAL A 100 -1.82 -27.44 -16.79
C VAL A 100 -0.77 -28.56 -16.86
N LYS A 101 0.51 -28.23 -17.07
CA LYS A 101 1.60 -29.22 -17.12
C LYS A 101 1.82 -29.93 -15.79
N THR A 102 1.66 -29.22 -14.68
CA THR A 102 1.90 -29.72 -13.32
C THR A 102 0.63 -30.30 -12.68
N ASP A 103 -0.51 -30.25 -13.38
CA ASP A 103 -1.85 -30.61 -12.91
C ASP A 103 -2.21 -30.00 -11.54
N ASN A 104 -1.82 -28.73 -11.35
CA ASN A 104 -1.99 -28.03 -10.07
C ASN A 104 -3.41 -27.47 -9.96
N LYS A 105 -4.33 -28.28 -9.41
CA LYS A 105 -5.76 -27.98 -9.30
C LYS A 105 -6.06 -26.65 -8.62
N ILE A 106 -5.25 -26.25 -7.63
CA ILE A 106 -5.47 -25.04 -6.84
C ILE A 106 -5.47 -23.77 -7.72
N ILE A 107 -4.56 -23.67 -8.69
CA ILE A 107 -4.49 -22.50 -9.59
C ILE A 107 -5.56 -22.59 -10.68
N LEU A 108 -5.85 -23.82 -11.14
CA LEU A 108 -6.84 -24.08 -12.19
C LEU A 108 -8.27 -23.77 -11.73
N GLU A 109 -8.59 -24.05 -10.47
CA GLU A 109 -9.88 -23.73 -9.84
C GLU A 109 -9.98 -22.24 -9.51
N ASN A 110 -8.87 -21.62 -9.10
CA ASN A 110 -8.82 -20.21 -8.69
C ASN A 110 -8.49 -19.21 -9.80
N LYS A 111 -8.71 -19.55 -11.08
CA LYS A 111 -8.44 -18.65 -12.21
C LYS A 111 -9.14 -17.29 -12.10
N GLY A 112 -10.36 -17.29 -11.53
CA GLY A 112 -11.15 -16.07 -11.34
C GLY A 112 -10.58 -15.10 -10.27
N LEU A 113 -9.65 -15.56 -9.43
CA LEU A 113 -9.03 -14.74 -8.39
C LEU A 113 -7.90 -13.85 -8.92
N PHE A 114 -7.36 -14.16 -10.10
CA PHE A 114 -6.26 -13.40 -10.69
C PHE A 114 -6.76 -12.14 -11.37
N VAL A 115 -6.14 -11.00 -11.05
CA VAL A 115 -6.44 -9.71 -11.65
C VAL A 115 -5.15 -9.12 -12.20
N LEU A 116 -5.17 -8.78 -13.49
CA LEU A 116 -4.06 -8.15 -14.20
C LEU A 116 -4.18 -6.64 -14.07
N VAL A 117 -3.09 -5.98 -13.69
CA VAL A 117 -3.08 -4.53 -13.42
C VAL A 117 -1.87 -3.89 -14.09
N HIS A 118 -2.05 -2.68 -14.58
CA HIS A 118 -0.93 -1.84 -14.98
C HIS A 118 -0.16 -1.34 -13.75
N SER A 119 1.16 -1.24 -13.86
CA SER A 119 2.03 -0.65 -12.84
C SER A 119 3.13 0.15 -13.52
N SER A 120 3.48 1.31 -12.97
CA SER A 120 4.61 2.10 -13.48
C SER A 120 5.97 1.41 -13.31
N SER A 121 6.16 0.61 -12.26
CA SER A 121 7.44 -0.06 -11.98
C SER A 121 7.29 -1.43 -11.29
N GLY A 122 8.37 -2.21 -11.23
CA GLY A 122 8.41 -3.51 -10.55
C GLY A 122 8.56 -3.46 -9.02
N PHE A 123 8.68 -2.29 -8.39
CA PHE A 123 9.10 -2.15 -6.99
C PHE A 123 7.93 -2.03 -5.99
N LYS A 124 8.24 -2.03 -4.68
CA LYS A 124 7.27 -1.91 -3.57
C LYS A 124 6.36 -0.67 -3.71
N HIS A 125 6.90 0.45 -4.18
CA HIS A 125 6.14 1.70 -4.28
C HIS A 125 4.95 1.59 -5.24
N SER A 126 5.04 0.74 -6.26
CA SER A 126 3.97 0.58 -7.25
C SER A 126 2.75 -0.15 -6.70
N LEU A 127 2.86 -0.83 -5.55
CA LEU A 127 1.67 -1.36 -4.87
C LEU A 127 0.67 -0.26 -4.55
N LYS A 128 1.14 0.96 -4.27
CA LYS A 128 0.26 2.10 -4.02
C LYS A 128 -0.59 2.42 -5.25
N GLU A 129 0.05 2.56 -6.40
CA GLU A 129 -0.60 2.85 -7.68
C GLU A 129 -1.61 1.75 -8.05
N VAL A 130 -1.21 0.49 -7.87
CA VAL A 130 -2.05 -0.66 -8.15
C VAL A 130 -3.30 -0.68 -7.26
N LEU A 131 -3.16 -0.38 -5.98
CA LEU A 131 -4.30 -0.35 -5.04
C LEU A 131 -5.24 0.85 -5.26
N ALA A 132 -4.75 1.92 -5.89
CA ALA A 132 -5.52 3.11 -6.24
C ALA A 132 -6.39 2.91 -7.50
N ASP A 133 -6.06 1.94 -8.36
CA ASP A 133 -6.77 1.75 -9.62
C ASP A 133 -8.26 1.40 -9.37
N PRO A 134 -9.21 2.17 -9.94
CA PRO A 134 -10.65 1.97 -9.73
C PRO A 134 -11.15 0.59 -10.17
N ALA A 135 -10.47 -0.06 -11.13
CA ALA A 135 -10.81 -1.41 -11.57
C ALA A 135 -10.69 -2.44 -10.42
N ILE A 136 -9.75 -2.20 -9.49
CA ILE A 136 -9.51 -3.07 -8.35
C ILE A 136 -10.18 -2.53 -7.10
N ALA A 137 -10.29 -1.20 -6.94
CA ALA A 137 -10.94 -0.57 -5.79
C ALA A 137 -12.35 -1.14 -5.52
N ASN A 138 -13.11 -1.46 -6.57
CA ASN A 138 -14.43 -2.08 -6.42
C ASN A 138 -14.39 -3.54 -5.93
N LYS A 139 -13.36 -4.30 -6.33
CA LYS A 139 -13.17 -5.68 -5.88
C LYS A 139 -12.52 -5.76 -4.50
N LEU A 140 -11.76 -4.73 -4.13
CA LEU A 140 -11.04 -4.60 -2.87
C LEU A 140 -11.74 -3.68 -1.87
N ALA A 141 -12.96 -3.20 -2.16
CA ALA A 141 -13.70 -2.25 -1.32
C ALA A 141 -13.85 -2.74 0.13
N ASP A 142 -13.94 -4.05 0.32
CA ASP A 142 -14.07 -4.69 1.63
C ASP A 142 -12.74 -4.84 2.40
N THR A 143 -11.62 -4.41 1.82
CA THR A 143 -10.29 -4.52 2.44
C THR A 143 -9.92 -3.21 3.12
N LYS A 144 -9.51 -3.30 4.39
CA LYS A 144 -9.07 -2.14 5.17
C LYS A 144 -7.97 -1.32 4.46
N ALA A 145 -7.04 -2.00 3.80
CA ALA A 145 -5.96 -1.36 3.03
C ALA A 145 -6.46 -0.44 1.90
N ALA A 146 -7.54 -0.82 1.19
CA ALA A 146 -8.11 0.03 0.14
C ALA A 146 -8.77 1.28 0.73
N GLY A 147 -9.43 1.14 1.89
CA GLY A 147 -9.98 2.26 2.64
C GLY A 147 -8.90 3.27 3.08
N GLU A 148 -7.77 2.77 3.58
CA GLU A 148 -6.63 3.62 3.98
C GLU A 148 -6.05 4.40 2.80
N VAL A 149 -5.81 3.75 1.66
CA VAL A 149 -5.30 4.44 0.45
C VAL A 149 -6.31 5.50 -0.03
N LYS A 150 -7.60 5.17 -0.05
CA LYS A 150 -8.66 6.10 -0.48
C LYS A 150 -8.75 7.33 0.43
N CYS A 151 -8.68 7.16 1.75
CA CYS A 151 -8.69 8.29 2.68
C CYS A 151 -7.48 9.22 2.45
N LEU A 152 -6.31 8.65 2.16
CA LEU A 152 -5.09 9.41 1.90
C LEU A 152 -5.17 10.14 0.54
N GLU A 153 -5.74 9.52 -0.48
CA GLU A 153 -6.01 10.19 -1.77
C GLU A 153 -7.03 11.32 -1.65
N GLN A 154 -8.08 11.12 -0.84
CA GLN A 154 -9.03 12.18 -0.52
C GLN A 154 -8.33 13.35 0.17
N PHE A 155 -7.41 13.09 1.10
CA PHE A 155 -6.59 14.12 1.73
C PHE A 155 -5.77 14.92 0.71
N TYR A 156 -5.04 14.25 -0.20
CA TYR A 156 -4.29 14.96 -1.25
C TYR A 156 -5.20 15.73 -2.21
N THR A 157 -6.36 15.18 -2.55
CA THR A 157 -7.32 15.84 -3.45
C THR A 157 -7.88 17.11 -2.80
N MET A 158 -8.17 17.07 -1.49
CA MET A 158 -8.60 18.25 -0.75
C MET A 158 -7.49 19.28 -0.64
N LEU A 159 -6.25 18.87 -0.40
CA LEU A 159 -5.09 19.77 -0.37
C LEU A 159 -4.90 20.51 -1.71
N MET A 160 -5.17 19.85 -2.84
CA MET A 160 -5.08 20.46 -4.18
C MET A 160 -6.23 21.42 -4.49
N ASN A 161 -7.45 21.12 -4.03
CA ASN A 161 -8.64 21.90 -4.36
C ASN A 161 -8.92 23.04 -3.36
N GLU A 162 -8.78 22.74 -2.06
CA GLU A 162 -9.14 23.61 -0.94
C GLU A 162 -8.09 23.45 0.19
N PRO A 163 -6.94 24.17 0.13
CA PRO A 163 -5.85 24.01 1.12
C PRO A 163 -6.33 24.25 2.56
N ASN A 164 -7.23 25.20 2.74
CA ASN A 164 -7.83 25.59 4.03
C ASN A 164 -8.68 24.48 4.70
N LYS A 165 -8.85 23.32 4.06
CA LYS A 165 -9.66 22.20 4.55
C LYS A 165 -8.85 20.95 4.90
N ALA A 166 -7.56 20.93 4.60
CA ALA A 166 -6.69 19.80 4.84
C ALA A 166 -5.45 20.23 5.63
N PHE A 167 -5.41 19.89 6.91
CA PHE A 167 -4.29 20.26 7.80
C PHE A 167 -3.40 19.06 8.09
N TYR A 168 -2.11 19.30 8.22
CA TYR A 168 -1.12 18.31 8.65
C TYR A 168 -0.18 18.94 9.69
N GLY A 169 0.37 18.11 10.57
CA GLY A 169 1.22 18.57 11.68
C GLY A 169 0.48 18.73 13.01
N VAL A 170 1.23 18.58 14.10
CA VAL A 170 0.66 18.52 15.46
C VAL A 170 -0.04 19.82 15.85
N LYS A 171 0.61 20.98 15.62
CA LYS A 171 0.07 22.30 15.99
C LYS A 171 -1.22 22.61 15.22
N HIS A 172 -1.25 22.40 13.90
CA HIS A 172 -2.42 22.66 13.06
C HIS A 172 -3.60 21.77 13.42
N VAL A 173 -3.36 20.48 13.68
CA VAL A 173 -4.42 19.53 14.04
C VAL A 173 -4.97 19.81 15.44
N LEU A 174 -4.16 20.24 16.40
CA LEU A 174 -4.64 20.63 17.73
C LEU A 174 -5.58 21.85 17.66
N LYS A 175 -5.21 22.88 16.89
CA LYS A 175 -6.08 24.03 16.65
C LYS A 175 -7.38 23.65 15.94
N ALA A 176 -7.30 22.73 14.97
CA ALA A 176 -8.49 22.18 14.32
C ALA A 176 -9.41 21.40 15.28
N ASN A 177 -8.84 20.73 16.27
CA ASN A 177 -9.57 20.05 17.33
C ASN A 177 -10.24 21.04 18.29
N GLU A 178 -9.56 22.13 18.67
CA GLU A 178 -10.15 23.21 19.49
C GLU A 178 -11.36 23.85 18.81
N ALA A 179 -11.29 24.03 17.48
CA ALA A 179 -12.40 24.53 16.67
C ALA A 179 -13.48 23.48 16.36
N GLN A 180 -13.30 22.22 16.79
CA GLN A 180 -14.16 21.07 16.48
C GLN A 180 -14.46 20.91 14.98
N ALA A 181 -13.47 21.25 14.14
CA ALA A 181 -13.60 21.27 12.69
C ALA A 181 -13.26 19.93 12.03
N ILE A 182 -12.70 18.97 12.78
CA ILE A 182 -12.15 17.72 12.23
C ILE A 182 -13.29 16.79 11.79
N ASP A 183 -13.28 16.40 10.53
CA ASP A 183 -14.15 15.37 9.95
C ASP A 183 -13.49 14.00 10.02
N THR A 184 -12.30 13.87 9.45
CA THR A 184 -11.51 12.63 9.45
C THR A 184 -10.10 12.89 9.95
N LEU A 185 -9.70 12.22 11.03
CA LEU A 185 -8.34 12.24 11.56
C LEU A 185 -7.55 11.04 11.02
N LEU A 186 -6.39 11.32 10.44
CA LEU A 186 -5.43 10.35 9.94
C LEU A 186 -4.23 10.33 10.89
N ILE A 187 -3.98 9.21 11.56
CA ILE A 187 -2.89 9.08 12.53
C ILE A 187 -2.06 7.84 12.29
N SER A 188 -0.73 7.98 12.35
CA SER A 188 0.21 6.87 12.26
C SER A 188 0.38 6.15 13.61
N ASP A 189 0.41 4.81 13.57
CA ASP A 189 0.58 3.98 14.76
C ASP A 189 1.95 4.14 15.44
N LYS A 190 2.96 4.61 14.71
CA LYS A 190 4.29 4.91 15.25
C LYS A 190 4.26 6.03 16.29
N LEU A 191 3.38 7.02 16.15
CA LEU A 191 3.25 8.12 17.12
C LEU A 191 2.79 7.64 18.50
N PHE A 192 2.00 6.55 18.55
CA PHE A 192 1.61 5.92 19.81
C PHE A 192 2.69 5.07 20.44
N ARG A 193 3.73 4.70 19.70
CA ARG A 193 4.84 3.86 20.20
C ARG A 193 6.05 4.67 20.66
N CYS A 194 5.97 6.01 20.63
CA CYS A 194 7.03 6.89 21.12
C CYS A 194 7.30 6.70 22.62
N ASN A 195 8.58 6.84 23.01
CA ASN A 195 9.04 6.71 24.39
C ASN A 195 8.58 7.86 25.30
N ASP A 196 8.26 9.01 24.71
CA ASP A 196 7.80 10.19 25.43
C ASP A 196 6.33 10.02 25.87
N ILE A 197 6.14 9.87 27.17
CA ILE A 197 4.84 9.66 27.81
C ILE A 197 3.92 10.88 27.63
N ALA A 198 4.48 12.10 27.62
CA ALA A 198 3.69 13.31 27.54
C ALA A 198 3.06 13.45 26.14
N LYS A 199 3.87 13.28 25.09
CA LYS A 199 3.38 13.28 23.69
C LYS A 199 2.36 12.16 23.45
N ARG A 200 2.59 10.98 24.01
CA ARG A 200 1.65 9.85 23.89
C ARG A 200 0.29 10.17 24.52
N LYS A 201 0.26 10.78 25.71
CA LYS A 201 -1.00 11.20 26.36
C LYS A 201 -1.74 12.23 25.51
N CYS A 202 -1.03 13.23 24.99
CA CYS A 202 -1.62 14.25 24.12
C CYS A 202 -2.30 13.65 22.88
N PHE A 203 -1.68 12.67 22.21
CA PHE A 203 -2.30 12.02 21.04
C PHE A 203 -3.49 11.13 21.39
N VAL A 204 -3.48 10.49 22.57
CA VAL A 204 -4.63 9.72 23.05
C VAL A 204 -5.80 10.65 23.34
N GLU A 205 -5.57 11.75 24.06
CA GLU A 205 -6.58 12.78 24.33
C GLU A 205 -7.13 13.40 23.04
N LEU A 206 -6.28 13.67 22.05
CA LEU A 206 -6.70 14.16 20.73
C LEU A 206 -7.65 13.18 20.03
N VAL A 207 -7.33 11.89 20.03
CA VAL A 207 -8.20 10.86 19.42
C VAL A 207 -9.55 10.76 20.12
N ASP A 208 -9.56 10.86 21.45
CA ASP A 208 -10.79 10.82 22.24
C ASP A 208 -11.65 12.06 21.97
N ASN A 209 -11.06 13.26 21.94
CA ASN A 209 -11.75 14.51 21.61
C ASN A 209 -12.38 14.49 20.20
N VAL A 210 -11.67 13.96 19.21
CA VAL A 210 -12.19 13.86 17.83
C VAL A 210 -13.36 12.89 17.78
N ARG A 211 -13.31 11.77 18.50
CA ARG A 211 -14.43 10.82 18.59
C ARG A 211 -15.64 11.42 19.28
N GLU A 212 -15.44 12.18 20.37
CA GLU A 212 -16.52 12.90 21.06
C GLU A 212 -17.16 13.97 20.17
N SER A 213 -16.37 14.64 19.34
CA SER A 213 -16.84 15.62 18.34
C SER A 213 -17.54 14.98 17.12
N GLY A 214 -17.63 13.64 17.10
CA GLY A 214 -18.25 12.86 16.03
C GLY A 214 -17.42 12.77 14.76
N GLY A 215 -16.11 13.00 14.83
CA GLY A 215 -15.18 12.80 13.72
C GLY A 215 -14.76 11.33 13.57
N GLU A 216 -14.42 10.92 12.35
CA GLU A 216 -13.92 9.57 12.08
C GLU A 216 -12.41 9.51 12.29
N VAL A 217 -11.92 8.52 13.05
CA VAL A 217 -10.48 8.32 13.27
C VAL A 217 -9.99 7.11 12.50
N LYS A 218 -9.05 7.33 11.57
CA LYS A 218 -8.36 6.30 10.79
C LYS A 218 -6.92 6.15 11.27
N MET A 219 -6.61 4.99 11.85
CA MET A 219 -5.24 4.65 12.23
C MET A 219 -4.53 3.90 11.11
N PHE A 220 -3.39 4.42 10.69
CA PHE A 220 -2.52 3.87 9.65
C PHE A 220 -1.36 3.13 10.30
N SER A 221 -0.97 2.00 9.72
CA SER A 221 0.27 1.33 10.12
C SER A 221 1.44 1.84 9.31
N SER A 222 2.55 2.18 9.97
CA SER A 222 3.81 2.52 9.29
C SER A 222 4.37 1.39 8.42
N LEU A 223 3.90 0.15 8.57
CA LEU A 223 4.33 -0.99 7.75
C LEU A 223 3.55 -1.10 6.43
N HIS A 224 2.55 -0.25 6.22
CA HIS A 224 1.80 -0.16 4.98
C HIS A 224 2.29 1.04 4.15
N PRO A 225 2.30 0.98 2.80
CA PRO A 225 2.73 2.09 1.96
C PRO A 225 2.02 3.42 2.23
N SER A 226 0.72 3.41 2.56
CA SER A 226 -0.01 4.62 2.94
C SER A 226 0.49 5.22 4.26
N GLY A 227 0.81 4.40 5.26
CA GLY A 227 1.39 4.84 6.51
C GLY A 227 2.79 5.42 6.36
N GLU A 228 3.63 4.86 5.47
CA GLU A 228 4.94 5.44 5.13
C GLU A 228 4.81 6.87 4.58
N GLN A 229 3.76 7.16 3.80
CA GLN A 229 3.49 8.51 3.30
C GLN A 229 2.98 9.45 4.38
N LEU A 230 2.08 8.97 5.24
CA LEU A 230 1.58 9.77 6.36
C LEU A 230 2.73 10.13 7.31
N ASP A 231 3.66 9.20 7.56
CA ASP A 231 4.86 9.44 8.36
C ASP A 231 5.76 10.53 7.74
N GLN A 232 5.84 10.62 6.40
CA GLN A 232 6.54 11.72 5.72
C GLN A 232 5.84 13.07 5.95
N LEU A 233 4.53 13.07 6.18
CA LEU A 233 3.71 14.23 6.52
C LEU A 233 3.57 14.39 8.05
N SER A 234 4.64 14.18 8.81
CA SER A 234 4.71 14.24 10.29
C SER A 234 3.93 13.17 11.07
N GLY A 235 3.24 12.25 10.38
CA GLY A 235 2.47 11.15 10.99
C GLY A 235 1.06 11.53 11.46
N LEU A 236 0.66 12.80 11.32
CA LEU A 236 -0.64 13.32 11.74
C LEU A 236 -1.21 14.27 10.68
N ALA A 237 -2.42 13.95 10.20
CA ALA A 237 -3.16 14.76 9.26
C ALA A 237 -4.66 14.74 9.57
N ALA A 238 -5.38 15.79 9.19
CA ALA A 238 -6.82 15.92 9.40
C ALA A 238 -7.51 16.54 8.18
N LEU A 239 -8.67 16.00 7.85
CA LEU A 239 -9.64 16.59 6.94
C LEU A 239 -10.68 17.36 7.76
N LEU A 240 -10.97 18.59 7.37
CA LEU A 240 -11.90 19.47 8.07
C LEU A 240 -13.30 19.47 7.40
N ARG A 241 -14.33 19.71 8.20
CA ARG A 241 -15.73 19.87 7.75
C ARG A 241 -15.93 21.22 7.05
N PHE A 242 -15.34 22.27 7.59
CA PHE A 242 -15.38 23.64 7.09
C PHE A 242 -13.96 24.18 6.92
N PRO A 243 -13.72 25.06 5.94
CA PRO A 243 -12.41 25.68 5.75
C PRO A 243 -12.08 26.58 6.95
N MET A 244 -10.85 26.49 7.43
CA MET A 244 -10.30 27.44 8.40
C MET A 244 -9.12 28.17 7.77
N GLU A 245 -8.96 29.45 8.09
CA GLU A 245 -7.77 30.19 7.67
C GLU A 245 -6.53 29.55 8.31
N GLU A 246 -5.53 29.27 7.47
CA GLU A 246 -4.21 28.90 7.96
C GLU A 246 -3.71 30.03 8.86
N LEU A 247 -3.36 29.69 10.10
CA LEU A 247 -2.47 30.56 10.85
C LEU A 247 -1.08 30.28 10.25
N ASP A 248 -0.63 31.20 9.40
CA ASP A 248 0.78 31.26 9.00
C ASP A 248 1.64 31.05 10.25
N GLU A 249 2.46 30.00 10.25
CA GLU A 249 3.61 30.00 11.15
C GLU A 249 4.64 30.95 10.55
N GLU A 250 4.60 32.22 10.99
CA GLU A 250 5.87 32.88 11.32
C GLU A 250 6.58 31.98 12.34
N GLU A 251 7.42 31.05 11.87
CA GLU A 251 8.58 30.45 12.57
C GLU A 251 9.17 29.27 11.77
N ASN A 252 9.48 29.50 10.49
CA ASN A 252 10.62 28.83 9.87
C ASN A 252 11.84 29.74 10.04
N ASP A 253 12.45 29.71 11.23
CA ASP A 253 13.90 29.86 11.45
C ASP A 253 14.22 30.00 12.96
N SER A 254 14.42 28.87 13.62
CA SER A 254 15.50 28.70 14.61
C SER A 254 15.67 27.21 14.94
N SER A 255 16.49 26.57 14.10
CA SER A 255 17.62 25.72 14.47
C SER A 255 17.63 25.04 15.84
N ASP A 256 17.71 23.70 15.79
CA ASP A 256 18.66 22.80 16.49
C ASP A 256 19.05 23.04 17.97
N ASP A 257 19.09 21.91 18.69
CA ASP A 257 19.74 21.62 19.98
C ASP A 257 19.04 22.07 21.28
N GLU A 258 18.30 21.13 21.91
CA GLU A 258 18.69 20.44 23.17
C GLU A 258 17.73 19.28 23.51
#